data_AF-A0A2M8PLY5-F1
#
_entry.id   AF-A0A2M8PLY5-F1
#
_cell.length_a   1.000
_cell.length_b   1.000
_cell.length_c   1.000
_cell.angle_alpha   90.00
_cell.angle_beta   90.00
_cell.angle_gamma   90.00
#
_symmetry.space_group_name_H-M   'P 1'
#
loop_
_entity.id
_entity.type
_entity.pdbx_description
1 polymer ?
#
loop_
_entity_poly.entity_id
_entity_poly.type
_entity_poly.pdbx_seq_one_letter_code
_entity_poly.pdbx_strand_id
1 'polypeptide(L)'
;IRGEAIVVFTDSSFKELADLLAYDEGELNEEAEKELLMDVTNVLNGACLNGIGEQIETELAYSPPSLLGQHVPIKELLAHEKLGWDHALLVEISYTLEDRSFNCTMFLLMPGESILVVKAALDRLLEEL
;
A
#
# COMPACT_ATOMS: atom_id res chain seq x y z
N ILE A 1 13.41 1.06 8.22
CA ILE A 1 12.81 2.25 7.55
C ILE A 1 11.53 2.63 8.30
N ARG A 2 11.15 3.91 8.36
CA ARG A 2 9.84 4.35 8.90
C ARG A 2 9.03 5.00 7.79
N GLY A 3 7.70 4.90 7.85
CA GLY A 3 6.82 5.48 6.86
C GLY A 3 5.39 4.97 6.99
N GLU A 4 4.54 5.44 6.10
CA GLU A 4 3.14 5.03 5.96
C GLU A 4 2.93 4.37 4.60
N ALA A 5 2.19 3.27 4.57
CA ALA A 5 1.75 2.60 3.35
C ALA A 5 0.23 2.76 3.22
N ILE A 6 -0.21 3.44 2.17
CA ILE A 6 -1.63 3.71 1.89
C ILE A 6 -1.97 3.02 0.57
N VAL A 7 -2.96 2.12 0.59
CA VAL A 7 -3.48 1.51 -0.63
C VAL A 7 -4.83 2.15 -0.96
N VAL A 8 -4.96 2.61 -2.20
CA VAL A 8 -6.15 3.24 -2.75
C VAL A 8 -6.71 2.35 -3.86
N PHE A 9 -7.95 1.94 -3.70
CA PHE A 9 -8.67 1.16 -4.70
C PHE A 9 -9.49 2.11 -5.57
N THR A 10 -9.24 2.09 -6.87
CA THR A 10 -9.94 2.93 -7.85
C THR A 10 -10.75 2.03 -8.76
N ASP A 11 -12.05 2.30 -8.89
CA ASP A 11 -12.95 1.67 -9.87
C ASP A 11 -12.97 0.13 -9.86
N SER A 12 -12.48 -0.52 -8.80
CA SER A 12 -12.47 -1.98 -8.66
C SER A 12 -13.79 -2.45 -8.05
N SER A 13 -14.43 -3.45 -8.66
CA SER A 13 -15.65 -4.01 -8.08
C SER A 13 -15.33 -4.96 -6.92
N PHE A 14 -16.09 -4.89 -5.83
CA PHE A 14 -15.94 -5.83 -4.70
C PHE A 14 -16.12 -7.30 -5.12
N LYS A 15 -16.90 -7.55 -6.18
CA LYS A 15 -17.05 -8.87 -6.78
C LYS A 15 -15.74 -9.40 -7.36
N GLU A 16 -14.98 -8.55 -8.05
CA GLU A 16 -13.68 -8.96 -8.59
C GLU A 16 -12.63 -9.15 -7.50
N LEU A 17 -12.67 -8.34 -6.44
CA LEU A 17 -11.82 -8.56 -5.26
C LEU A 17 -12.16 -9.89 -4.58
N ALA A 18 -13.45 -10.20 -4.44
CA ALA A 18 -13.92 -11.46 -3.89
C ALA A 18 -13.45 -12.65 -4.73
N ASP A 19 -13.64 -12.61 -6.05
CA ASP A 19 -13.18 -13.67 -6.95
C ASP A 19 -11.64 -13.82 -6.92
N LEU A 20 -10.89 -12.71 -6.83
CA LEU A 20 -9.43 -12.74 -6.71
C LEU A 20 -8.97 -13.46 -5.43
N LEU A 21 -9.70 -13.29 -4.33
CA LEU A 21 -9.42 -13.90 -3.04
C LEU A 21 -10.16 -15.23 -2.81
N ALA A 22 -10.90 -15.73 -3.82
CA ALA A 22 -11.74 -16.92 -3.74
C ALA A 22 -12.79 -16.85 -2.60
N TYR A 23 -13.34 -15.67 -2.34
CA TYR A 23 -14.51 -15.47 -1.47
C TYR A 23 -15.80 -15.78 -2.23
N ASP A 24 -16.79 -16.33 -1.51
CA ASP A 24 -18.10 -16.60 -2.09
C ASP A 24 -18.87 -15.29 -2.34
N GLU A 25 -19.22 -15.00 -3.60
CA GLU A 25 -19.94 -13.78 -4.01
C GLU A 25 -21.30 -13.60 -3.31
N GLY A 26 -21.88 -14.69 -2.81
CA GLY A 26 -23.18 -14.70 -2.11
C GLY A 26 -23.17 -14.01 -0.74
N GLU A 27 -22.00 -13.66 -0.20
CA GLU A 27 -21.83 -13.14 1.16
C GLU A 27 -21.35 -11.67 1.20
N LEU A 28 -21.34 -10.97 0.05
CA LEU A 28 -20.93 -9.57 -0.04
C LEU A 28 -21.90 -8.63 0.70
N ASN A 29 -21.59 -8.39 1.97
CA ASN A 29 -22.15 -7.33 2.81
C ASN A 29 -21.06 -6.29 3.12
N GLU A 30 -21.41 -5.18 3.76
CA GLU A 30 -20.45 -4.10 4.08
C GLU A 30 -19.25 -4.56 4.93
N GLU A 31 -19.44 -5.57 5.79
CA GLU A 31 -18.35 -6.12 6.62
C GLU A 31 -17.39 -6.98 5.79
N ALA A 32 -17.93 -7.83 4.91
CA ALA A 32 -17.15 -8.63 3.98
C ALA A 32 -16.39 -7.76 2.97
N GLU A 33 -17.01 -6.68 2.47
CA GLU A 33 -16.34 -5.70 1.60
C GLU A 33 -15.11 -5.08 2.28
N LYS A 34 -15.26 -4.71 3.56
CA LYS A 34 -14.16 -4.16 4.34
C LYS A 34 -13.05 -5.20 4.57
N GLU A 35 -13.41 -6.43 4.88
CA GLU A 35 -12.44 -7.52 5.05
C GLU A 35 -11.65 -7.78 3.76
N LEU A 36 -12.32 -7.82 2.61
CA LEU A 36 -11.68 -7.94 1.29
C LEU A 36 -10.65 -6.84 1.05
N LEU A 37 -10.98 -5.58 1.33
CA LEU A 37 -10.01 -4.48 1.18
C LEU A 37 -8.80 -4.66 2.09
N MET A 38 -9.01 -5.13 3.31
CA MET A 38 -7.96 -5.33 4.30
C MET A 38 -7.04 -6.49 3.91
N ASP A 39 -7.61 -7.60 3.41
CA ASP A 39 -6.87 -8.77 2.95
C ASP A 39 -6.01 -8.46 1.73
N VAL A 40 -6.59 -7.80 0.70
CA VAL A 40 -5.82 -7.39 -0.48
C VAL A 40 -4.70 -6.42 -0.07
N THR A 41 -5.00 -5.45 0.79
CA THR A 41 -3.99 -4.50 1.30
C THR A 41 -2.88 -5.23 2.05
N ASN A 42 -3.22 -6.22 2.87
CA ASN A 42 -2.24 -6.99 3.64
C ASN A 42 -1.33 -7.83 2.72
N VAL A 43 -1.89 -8.45 1.69
CA VAL A 43 -1.12 -9.19 0.67
C VAL A 43 -0.16 -8.26 -0.07
N LEU A 44 -0.65 -7.11 -0.54
CA LEU A 44 0.17 -6.14 -1.28
C LEU A 44 1.28 -5.56 -0.40
N ASN A 45 0.95 -5.16 0.83
CA ASN A 45 1.93 -4.66 1.80
C ASN A 45 3.00 -5.72 2.07
N GLY A 46 2.60 -6.96 2.36
CA GLY A 46 3.53 -8.05 2.61
C GLY A 46 4.45 -8.30 1.42
N ALA A 47 3.90 -8.48 0.21
CA ALA A 47 4.70 -8.75 -0.98
C ALA A 47 5.66 -7.60 -1.33
N CYS A 48 5.15 -6.36 -1.33
CA CYS A 48 5.95 -5.20 -1.70
C CYS A 48 7.00 -4.85 -0.65
N LEU A 49 6.60 -4.71 0.61
CA LEU A 49 7.51 -4.28 1.67
C LEU A 49 8.55 -5.35 1.98
N ASN A 50 8.19 -6.64 1.95
CA ASN A 50 9.21 -7.68 2.14
C ASN A 50 10.23 -7.68 0.99
N GLY A 51 9.78 -7.54 -0.25
CA GLY A 51 10.70 -7.44 -1.41
C GLY A 51 11.63 -6.23 -1.31
N ILE A 52 11.13 -5.08 -0.84
CA ILE A 52 11.97 -3.91 -0.56
C ILE A 52 12.97 -4.21 0.56
N GLY A 53 12.48 -4.78 1.68
CA GLY A 53 13.29 -5.11 2.86
C GLY A 53 14.45 -6.05 2.53
N GLU A 54 14.19 -7.09 1.73
CA GLU A 54 15.20 -8.02 1.24
C GLU A 54 16.29 -7.31 0.43
N GLN A 55 15.92 -6.44 -0.51
CA GLN A 55 16.89 -5.73 -1.35
C GLN A 55 17.80 -4.77 -0.57
N ILE A 56 17.31 -4.22 0.55
CA ILE A 56 18.09 -3.28 1.37
C ILE A 56 18.66 -3.92 2.63
N GLU A 57 18.59 -5.25 2.73
CA GLU A 57 19.04 -6.06 3.87
C GLU A 57 18.49 -5.56 5.21
N THR A 58 17.21 -5.17 5.24
CA THR A 58 16.55 -4.62 6.43
C THR A 58 15.24 -5.35 6.70
N GLU A 59 15.06 -5.81 7.93
CA GLU A 59 13.75 -6.29 8.38
C GLU A 59 12.78 -5.12 8.50
N LEU A 60 11.71 -5.14 7.71
CA LEU A 60 10.61 -4.19 7.82
C LEU A 60 9.51 -4.78 8.69
N ALA A 61 9.12 -4.03 9.72
CA ALA A 61 7.92 -4.31 10.49
C ALA A 61 6.81 -3.38 9.99
N TYR A 62 5.63 -3.94 9.76
CA TYR A 62 4.44 -3.20 9.36
C TYR A 62 3.27 -3.57 10.28
N SER A 63 2.49 -2.57 10.67
CA SER A 63 1.24 -2.78 11.39
C SER A 63 0.17 -3.32 10.44
N PRO A 64 -0.85 -4.03 10.96
CA PRO A 64 -2.03 -4.36 10.17
C PRO A 64 -2.62 -3.10 9.53
N PRO A 65 -3.18 -3.20 8.31
CA PRO A 65 -3.80 -2.05 7.68
C PRO A 65 -5.01 -1.56 8.50
N SER A 66 -5.45 -0.34 8.22
CA SER A 66 -6.69 0.20 8.77
C SER A 66 -7.46 0.92 7.67
N LEU A 67 -8.79 0.87 7.72
CA LEU A 67 -9.63 1.53 6.73
C LEU A 67 -9.77 3.01 7.06
N LEU A 68 -9.17 3.87 6.24
CA LEU A 68 -9.23 5.33 6.39
C LEU A 68 -10.57 5.91 5.89
N GLY A 69 -11.16 5.30 4.86
CA GLY A 69 -12.44 5.69 4.31
C GLY A 69 -12.88 4.79 3.15
N GLN A 70 -14.19 4.69 2.94
CA GLN A 70 -14.80 3.94 1.84
C GLN A 70 -15.86 4.84 1.21
N HIS A 71 -15.89 4.93 -0.12
CA HIS A 71 -16.80 5.81 -0.87
C HIS A 71 -16.65 7.31 -0.51
N VAL A 72 -15.47 7.73 -0.06
CA VAL A 72 -15.16 9.12 0.30
C VAL A 72 -14.00 9.63 -0.58
N PRO A 73 -14.06 10.85 -1.12
CA PRO A 73 -12.95 11.43 -1.86
C PRO A 73 -11.68 11.54 -1.00
N ILE A 74 -10.54 11.12 -1.54
CA ILE A 74 -9.25 11.15 -0.81
C ILE A 74 -8.89 12.55 -0.28
N LYS A 75 -9.28 13.61 -1.00
CA LYS A 75 -9.09 15.01 -0.58
C LYS A 75 -9.72 15.31 0.77
N GLU A 76 -10.82 14.65 1.13
CA GLU A 76 -11.53 14.86 2.39
C GLU A 76 -10.84 14.14 3.55
N LEU A 77 -10.19 13.01 3.26
CA LEU A 77 -9.37 12.25 4.23
C LEU A 77 -8.07 12.99 4.58
N LEU A 78 -7.46 13.69 3.61
CA LEU A 78 -6.16 14.34 3.77
C LEU A 78 -6.22 15.81 4.23
N ALA A 79 -7.40 16.43 4.31
CA ALA A 79 -7.54 17.89 4.48
C ALA A 79 -7.13 18.42 5.88
N HIS A 80 -6.87 17.55 6.86
CA HIS A 80 -6.77 17.93 8.28
C HIS A 80 -5.42 17.64 8.94
N GLU A 81 -4.46 17.08 8.22
CA GLU A 81 -3.18 16.64 8.79
C GLU A 81 -2.11 17.74 8.64
N LYS A 82 -1.64 18.31 9.75
CA LYS A 82 -0.31 18.93 9.79
C LYS A 82 0.70 17.80 9.88
N LEU A 83 1.21 17.36 8.73
CA LEU A 83 2.31 16.40 8.70
C LEU A 83 3.48 16.98 9.50
N GLY A 84 3.99 16.23 10.47
CA GLY A 84 5.11 16.64 11.33
C GLY A 84 6.46 16.62 10.62
N TRP A 85 6.48 16.57 9.29
CA TRP A 85 7.67 16.41 8.46
C TRP A 85 7.72 17.52 7.41
N ASP A 86 8.89 18.13 7.25
CA ASP A 86 9.10 19.20 6.26
C ASP A 86 9.12 18.68 4.82
N HIS A 87 9.51 17.42 4.64
CA HIS A 87 9.59 16.73 3.35
C HIS A 87 9.43 15.22 3.54
N ALA A 88 8.88 14.56 2.51
CA ALA A 88 8.73 13.12 2.45
C ALA A 88 9.01 12.64 1.02
N LEU A 89 9.58 11.43 0.92
CA LEU A 89 9.64 10.68 -0.33
C LEU A 89 8.32 9.94 -0.50
N LEU A 90 7.65 10.19 -1.62
CA LEU A 90 6.48 9.46 -2.05
C LEU A 90 6.89 8.48 -3.15
N VAL A 91 6.60 7.20 -2.94
CA VAL A 91 6.69 6.18 -4.00
C VAL A 91 5.27 5.74 -4.34
N GLU A 92 4.94 5.80 -5.63
CA GLU A 92 3.65 5.37 -6.15
C GLU A 92 3.85 4.06 -6.92
N ILE A 93 3.04 3.05 -6.59
CA ILE A 93 3.07 1.74 -7.23
C ILE A 93 1.65 1.41 -7.67
N SER A 94 1.44 1.35 -8.99
CA SER A 94 0.16 0.98 -9.58
C SER A 94 0.11 -0.51 -9.86
N TYR A 95 -0.91 -1.18 -9.35
CA TYR A 95 -1.19 -2.59 -9.59
C TYR A 95 -2.37 -2.74 -10.54
N THR A 96 -2.19 -3.59 -11.55
CA THR A 96 -3.23 -3.96 -12.52
C THR A 96 -3.15 -5.46 -12.80
N LEU A 97 -4.26 -6.03 -13.23
CA LEU A 97 -4.33 -7.41 -13.74
C LEU A 97 -4.70 -7.37 -15.22
N GLU A 98 -4.00 -8.13 -16.06
CA GLU A 98 -4.17 -8.07 -17.53
C GLU A 98 -5.60 -8.46 -17.97
N ASP A 99 -6.22 -9.44 -17.30
CA ASP A 99 -7.50 -10.03 -17.70
C ASP A 99 -8.67 -9.74 -16.73
N ARG A 100 -8.55 -8.76 -15.84
CA ARG A 100 -9.58 -8.44 -14.81
C ARG A 100 -9.67 -6.93 -14.57
N SER A 101 -10.85 -6.42 -14.19
CA SER A 101 -10.99 -5.00 -13.82
C SER A 101 -10.54 -4.76 -12.37
N PHE A 102 -9.28 -5.04 -12.09
CA PHE A 102 -8.63 -4.72 -10.83
C PHE A 102 -7.59 -3.62 -11.04
N ASN A 103 -7.73 -2.53 -10.29
CA ASN A 103 -6.73 -1.47 -10.21
C ASN A 103 -6.65 -0.94 -8.77
N CYS A 104 -5.43 -0.89 -8.25
CA CYS A 104 -5.16 -0.14 -7.04
C CYS A 104 -3.80 0.52 -7.12
N THR A 105 -3.63 1.57 -6.33
CA THR A 105 -2.37 2.27 -6.19
C THR A 105 -1.92 2.22 -4.74
N MET A 106 -0.68 1.79 -4.52
CA MET A 106 -0.01 1.90 -3.23
C MET A 106 0.86 3.15 -3.21
N PHE A 107 0.71 3.94 -2.16
CA PHE A 107 1.56 5.06 -1.81
C PHE A 107 2.42 4.70 -0.61
N LEU A 108 3.74 4.76 -0.77
CA LEU A 108 4.69 4.66 0.34
C LEU A 108 5.20 6.07 0.65
N LEU A 109 4.88 6.56 1.85
CA LEU A 109 5.32 7.86 2.35
C LEU A 109 6.43 7.66 3.37
N MET A 110 7.62 8.16 3.07
CA MET A 110 8.79 8.06 3.94
C MET A 110 9.26 9.45 4.37
N PRO A 111 9.35 9.77 5.68
CA PRO A 111 9.91 11.03 6.15
C PRO A 111 11.38 11.17 5.77
N GLY A 112 11.89 12.41 5.78
CA GLY A 112 13.27 12.75 5.44
C GLY A 112 14.35 11.83 6.02
N GLU A 113 14.24 11.45 7.28
CA GLU A 113 15.19 10.51 7.92
C GLU A 113 15.28 9.16 7.21
N SER A 114 14.16 8.66 6.69
CA SER A 114 14.10 7.38 5.96
C SER A 114 14.63 7.50 4.54
N ILE A 115 14.58 8.68 3.93
CA ILE A 115 15.17 8.94 2.61
C ILE A 115 16.69 8.68 2.64
N LEU A 116 17.36 9.08 3.73
CA LEU A 116 18.79 8.85 3.90
C LEU A 116 19.13 7.36 3.97
N VAL A 117 18.29 6.56 4.62
CA VAL A 117 18.46 5.10 4.71
C VAL A 117 18.30 4.46 3.34
N VAL A 118 17.25 4.83 2.60
CA VAL A 118 17.01 4.33 1.22
C VAL A 118 18.17 4.72 0.31
N LYS A 119 18.64 5.97 0.36
CA LYS A 119 19.80 6.42 -0.41
C LYS A 119 21.03 5.56 -0.14
N ALA A 120 21.36 5.32 1.12
CA ALA A 120 22.52 4.51 1.48
C ALA A 120 22.39 3.04 1.05
N ALA A 121 21.18 2.49 0.99
CA ALA A 121 20.95 1.16 0.43
C ALA A 121 21.13 1.16 -1.09
N LEU A 122 20.58 2.15 -1.79
CA LEU A 122 20.75 2.29 -3.24
C LEU A 122 22.21 2.49 -3.65
N ASP A 123 22.97 3.33 -2.92
CA ASP A 123 24.39 3.54 -3.19
C ASP A 123 25.17 2.21 -3.12
N ARG A 124 24.89 1.37 -2.11
CA ARG A 124 25.51 0.03 -1.99
C ARG A 124 25.15 -0.90 -3.14
N LEU A 125 23.86 -0.97 -3.51
CA LEU A 125 23.40 -1.80 -4.62
C LEU A 125 24.04 -1.38 -5.95
N LEU A 126 24.28 -0.08 -6.16
CA LEU A 126 24.92 0.45 -7.36
C LEU A 126 26.44 0.20 -7.40
N GLU A 127 27.10 0.09 -6.25
CA GLU A 127 28.52 -0.25 -6.16
C GLU A 127 28.80 -1.75 -6.42
N GLU A 128 27.80 -2.61 -6.23
CA GLU A 128 27.88 -4.05 -6.47
C GLU A 128 27.55 -4.47 -7.93
N LEU A 129 27.14 -3.51 -8.76
CA LEU A 129 26.85 -3.65 -10.20
C LEU A 129 28.08 -3.41 -11.08
#